data_AF-A0A1Y3CI84-F1
#
_entry.id   AF-A0A1Y3CI84-F1
#
_cell.length_a   1.000
_cell.length_b   1.000
_cell.length_c   1.000
_cell.angle_alpha   90.00
_cell.angle_beta   90.00
_cell.angle_gamma   90.00
#
_symmetry.space_group_name_H-M   'P 1'
#
loop_
_entity.id
_entity.type
_entity.pdbx_description
1 polymer ?
#
loop_
_entity_poly.entity_id
_entity_poly.type
_entity_poly.pdbx_seq_one_letter_code
_entity_poly.pdbx_strand_id
1 'polypeptide(L)'
;MNLSKQEFLNTADSAKYIQDKRKLRAELEAEMAKFLKRGGEIKQAVSQIYKAKHGTADQYRKRSCRCDVCVAWALDNGVIKLTTIKARV
;
A
#
# COMPACT_ATOMS: atom_id res chain seq x y z
N MET A 1 -36.18 8.21 -32.48
CA MET A 1 -34.84 8.28 -31.85
C MET A 1 -33.91 7.40 -32.65
N ASN A 2 -33.14 7.97 -33.57
CA ASN A 2 -32.16 7.23 -34.37
C ASN A 2 -30.81 7.36 -33.68
N LEU A 3 -30.42 6.35 -32.90
CA LEU A 3 -29.05 6.23 -32.45
C LEU A 3 -28.16 5.91 -33.65
N SER A 4 -26.99 6.55 -33.72
CA SER A 4 -26.03 6.33 -34.80
C SER A 4 -25.53 4.89 -34.79
N LYS A 5 -25.16 4.36 -35.97
CA LYS A 5 -24.72 2.97 -36.15
C LYS A 5 -23.53 2.59 -35.24
N GLN A 6 -22.73 3.57 -34.80
CA GLN A 6 -21.63 3.42 -33.83
C GLN A 6 -22.10 3.28 -32.37
N GLU A 7 -23.20 3.92 -31.97
CA GLU A 7 -23.75 3.78 -30.61
C GLU A 7 -24.42 2.42 -30.41
N PHE A 8 -25.01 1.85 -31.46
CA PHE A 8 -25.56 0.49 -31.43
C PHE A 8 -24.48 -0.58 -31.26
N LEU A 9 -23.30 -0.40 -31.88
CA LEU A 9 -22.18 -1.36 -31.77
C LEU A 9 -21.61 -1.45 -30.34
N ASN A 10 -21.78 -0.41 -29.50
CA ASN A 10 -21.38 -0.43 -28.08
C ASN A 10 -22.41 -1.07 -27.13
N THR A 11 -23.65 -1.31 -27.58
CA THR A 11 -24.70 -1.91 -26.71
C THR A 11 -24.58 -3.42 -26.54
N ALA A 12 -24.10 -4.13 -27.57
CA ALA A 12 -23.88 -5.58 -27.50
C ALA A 12 -22.66 -5.92 -26.64
N ASP A 13 -21.57 -5.18 -26.80
CA ASP A 13 -20.37 -5.32 -25.98
C ASP A 13 -20.63 -4.96 -24.53
N SER A 14 -21.46 -3.94 -24.27
CA SER A 14 -21.90 -3.62 -22.90
C SER A 14 -22.86 -4.67 -22.33
N ALA A 15 -23.78 -5.23 -23.12
CA ALA A 15 -24.65 -6.32 -22.67
C ALA A 15 -23.86 -7.59 -22.34
N LYS A 16 -22.89 -7.95 -23.19
CA LYS A 16 -21.96 -9.06 -22.95
C LYS A 16 -21.09 -8.81 -21.72
N TYR A 17 -20.53 -7.62 -21.59
CA TYR A 17 -19.77 -7.20 -20.41
C TYR A 17 -20.60 -7.31 -19.13
N ILE A 18 -21.88 -6.89 -19.14
CA ILE A 18 -22.80 -7.02 -18.01
C ILE A 18 -23.03 -8.49 -17.66
N GLN A 19 -23.27 -9.35 -18.65
CA GLN A 19 -23.47 -10.79 -18.43
C GLN A 19 -22.22 -11.46 -17.85
N ASP A 20 -21.05 -11.15 -18.40
CA ASP A 20 -19.78 -11.72 -17.93
C ASP A 20 -19.47 -11.26 -16.50
N LYS A 21 -19.78 -10.00 -16.14
CA LYS A 21 -19.68 -9.53 -14.75
C LYS A 21 -20.68 -10.19 -13.80
N ARG A 22 -21.88 -10.56 -14.27
CA ARG A 22 -22.87 -11.29 -13.45
C ARG A 22 -22.41 -12.73 -13.17
N LYS A 23 -21.88 -13.41 -14.18
CA LYS A 23 -21.29 -14.75 -14.02
C LYS A 23 -20.15 -14.74 -13.01
N LEU A 24 -19.22 -13.80 -13.16
CA LEU A 24 -18.09 -13.65 -12.24
C LEU A 24 -18.52 -13.39 -10.79
N ARG A 25 -19.61 -12.63 -10.57
CA ARG A 25 -20.18 -12.44 -9.21
C ARG A 25 -20.74 -13.74 -8.64
N ALA A 26 -21.53 -14.47 -9.43
CA ALA A 26 -22.11 -15.73 -8.98
C ALA A 26 -21.04 -16.79 -8.66
N GLU A 27 -19.98 -16.85 -9.48
CA GLU A 27 -18.82 -17.71 -9.23
C GLU A 27 -18.11 -17.33 -7.94
N LEU A 28 -17.83 -16.03 -7.74
CA LEU A 28 -17.20 -15.53 -6.53
C LEU A 28 -18.03 -15.83 -5.28
N GLU A 29 -19.34 -15.61 -5.33
CA GLU A 29 -20.26 -15.91 -4.21
C GLU A 29 -20.25 -17.40 -3.85
N ALA A 30 -20.25 -18.29 -4.85
CA ALA A 30 -20.19 -19.73 -4.64
C ALA A 30 -18.85 -20.17 -4.04
N GLU A 31 -17.74 -19.57 -4.48
CA GLU A 31 -16.41 -19.85 -3.93
C GLU A 31 -16.24 -19.31 -2.51
N MET A 32 -16.75 -18.11 -2.24
CA MET A 32 -16.77 -17.54 -0.89
C MET A 32 -17.58 -18.43 0.07
N ALA A 33 -18.75 -18.92 -0.34
CA ALA A 33 -19.55 -19.84 0.46
C ALA A 33 -18.79 -21.14 0.78
N LYS A 34 -18.07 -21.71 -0.21
CA LYS A 34 -17.21 -22.89 0.00
C LYS A 34 -16.05 -22.59 0.96
N PHE A 35 -15.41 -21.44 0.83
CA PHE A 35 -14.30 -21.01 1.69
C PHE A 35 -14.75 -20.85 3.15
N LEU A 36 -15.87 -20.15 3.38
CA LEU A 36 -16.44 -19.96 4.72
C LEU A 36 -16.89 -21.30 5.33
N LYS A 37 -17.52 -22.20 4.56
CA LYS A 37 -17.93 -23.53 5.04
C LYS A 37 -16.74 -24.41 5.47
N ARG A 38 -15.56 -24.19 4.88
CA ARG A 38 -14.31 -24.87 5.26
C ARG A 38 -13.63 -24.23 6.48
N GLY A 39 -14.24 -23.23 7.11
CA GLY A 39 -13.69 -22.50 8.25
C GLY A 39 -12.73 -21.37 7.86
N GLY A 40 -12.73 -20.95 6.59
CA GLY A 40 -11.97 -19.78 6.16
C GLY A 40 -12.53 -18.50 6.77
N GLU A 41 -11.65 -17.59 7.20
CA GLU A 41 -12.01 -16.28 7.74
C GLU A 41 -11.61 -15.17 6.77
N ILE A 42 -12.53 -14.25 6.47
CA ILE A 42 -12.24 -13.05 5.69
C ILE A 42 -11.74 -11.97 6.66
N LYS A 43 -10.46 -11.63 6.59
CA LYS A 43 -9.86 -10.58 7.41
C LYS A 43 -9.62 -9.34 6.56
N GLN A 44 -9.99 -8.18 7.08
CA GLN A 44 -9.60 -6.92 6.46
C GLN A 44 -8.08 -6.83 6.47
N ALA A 45 -7.50 -6.46 5.33
CA ALA A 45 -6.07 -6.17 5.26
C ALA A 45 -5.78 -4.96 6.16
N VAL A 46 -5.18 -5.21 7.33
CA VAL A 46 -4.72 -4.15 8.22
C VAL A 46 -3.43 -3.60 7.65
N SER A 47 -3.41 -2.31 7.29
CA SER A 47 -2.17 -1.63 6.93
C SER A 47 -1.25 -1.63 8.14
N GLN A 48 -0.17 -2.41 8.07
CA GLN A 48 0.85 -2.35 9.09
C GLN A 48 1.63 -1.05 8.90
N ILE A 49 1.31 -0.04 9.73
CA ILE A 49 2.09 1.19 9.78
C ILE A 49 3.51 0.79 10.20
N TYR A 50 4.46 0.95 9.28
CA TYR A 50 5.87 0.72 9.56
C TYR A 50 6.33 1.68 10.66
N LYS A 51 6.49 1.16 11.88
CA LYS A 51 7.08 1.90 13.00
C LYS A 51 8.60 1.83 12.88
N ALA A 52 9.18 2.81 12.21
CA ALA A 52 10.62 2.94 12.08
C ALA A 52 11.27 3.19 13.44
N LYS A 53 12.34 2.44 13.79
CA LYS A 53 13.16 2.74 14.96
C LYS A 53 14.19 3.81 14.60
N HIS A 54 13.94 5.04 15.03
CA HIS A 54 14.84 6.19 14.85
C HIS A 54 16.07 6.11 15.78
N GLY A 55 17.11 6.89 15.46
CA GLY A 55 18.37 6.90 16.23
C GLY A 55 19.22 5.64 16.01
N THR A 56 19.19 5.07 14.81
CA THR A 56 19.98 3.88 14.46
C THR A 56 20.80 4.12 13.19
N ALA A 57 21.88 3.35 13.02
CA ALA A 57 22.74 3.43 11.84
C ALA A 57 21.99 3.22 10.54
N ASP A 58 21.10 2.22 10.50
CA ASP A 58 20.31 1.91 9.31
C ASP A 58 19.34 3.05 8.97
N GLN A 59 18.70 3.63 9.98
CA GLN A 59 17.74 4.71 9.75
C GLN A 59 18.44 5.98 9.22
N TYR A 60 19.63 6.31 9.72
CA TYR A 60 20.39 7.48 9.28
C TYR A 60 21.14 7.26 7.96
N ARG A 61 21.81 6.11 7.80
CA ARG A 61 22.70 5.83 6.64
C ARG A 61 21.98 5.23 5.45
N LYS A 62 21.11 4.23 5.68
CA LYS A 62 20.43 3.50 4.58
C LYS A 62 19.12 4.17 4.17
N ARG A 63 18.38 4.71 5.15
CA ARG A 63 17.09 5.38 4.91
C ARG A 63 17.17 6.91 4.90
N SER A 64 18.37 7.47 5.04
CA SER A 64 18.63 8.91 4.97
C SER A 64 17.75 9.76 5.91
N CYS A 65 17.30 9.21 7.04
CA CYS A 65 16.46 9.93 7.98
C CYS A 65 17.27 10.95 8.79
N ARG A 66 16.83 12.21 8.78
CA ARG A 66 17.51 13.34 9.43
C ARG A 66 16.69 14.04 10.50
N CYS A 67 15.75 13.33 11.12
CA CYS A 67 15.11 13.83 12.33
C CYS A 67 16.14 13.97 13.47
N ASP A 68 15.82 14.79 14.47
CA ASP A 68 16.71 15.13 15.58
C ASP A 68 17.32 13.91 16.27
N VAL A 69 16.53 12.84 16.48
CA VAL A 69 17.00 11.60 17.11
C VAL A 69 18.05 10.89 16.25
N CYS A 70 17.89 10.89 14.92
CA CYS A 70 18.86 10.27 14.01
C CYS A 70 20.12 11.13 13.84
N VAL A 71 19.97 12.45 13.86
CA VAL A 71 21.10 13.40 13.82
C VAL A 71 21.89 13.33 15.12
N ALA A 72 21.24 13.27 16.29
CA ALA A 72 21.89 13.06 17.57
C ALA A 72 22.69 11.75 17.59
N TRP A 73 22.09 10.64 17.16
CA TRP A 73 22.81 9.37 17.00
C TRP A 73 24.06 9.52 16.10
N ALA A 74 23.93 10.23 14.98
CA ALA A 74 25.03 10.42 14.04
C ALA A 74 26.16 11.30 14.58
N LEU A 75 25.84 12.28 15.44
CA LEU A 75 26.81 13.08 16.17
C LEU A 75 27.53 12.22 17.22
N ASP A 76 26.77 11.50 18.06
CA ASP A 76 27.32 10.64 19.12
C ASP A 76 28.24 9.54 18.57
N ASN A 77 27.95 9.04 17.37
CA ASN A 77 28.74 8.01 16.68
C ASN A 77 29.81 8.58 15.74
N GLY A 78 30.07 9.89 15.77
CA GLY A 78 31.12 10.55 14.98
C GLY A 78 30.93 10.47 13.45
N VAL A 79 29.70 10.19 12.99
CA VAL A 79 29.34 10.12 11.57
C VAL A 79 29.25 11.52 10.98
N ILE A 80 28.75 12.48 11.75
CA ILE A 80 28.85 13.91 11.43
C ILE A 80 30.09 14.45 12.14
N LYS A 81 31.04 14.96 11.36
CA LYS A 81 32.18 15.71 11.89
C LYS A 81 31.82 17.18 11.90
N LEU A 82 31.65 17.76 13.09
CA LEU A 82 31.48 19.20 13.23
C LEU A 82 32.85 19.87 13.10
N THR A 83 32.99 20.77 12.13
CA THR A 83 34.23 21.54 11.90
C THR A 83 34.39 22.72 12.87
N THR A 84 33.43 22.93 13.77
CA THR A 84 33.49 23.97 14.79
C THR A 84 33.18 23.37 16.16
N ILE A 85 34.20 23.34 17.02
CA ILE A 85 34.05 23.08 18.44
C ILE A 85 33.22 24.23 19.01
N LYS A 86 31.98 23.96 19.41
CA LYS A 86 31.42 24.55 20.62
C LYS A 86 30.98 23.41 21.50
N ALA A 87 31.76 23.21 22.56
CA ALA A 87 31.38 22.38 23.69
C ALA A 87 29.96 22.75 24.13
N ARG A 88 29.16 21.72 24.40
CA ARG A 88 27.90 21.82 25.13
C ARG A 88 28.10 22.71 26.36
N VAL A 89 27.22 23.71 26.51
CA VAL A 89 26.83 24.24 27.82
C VAL A 89 25.69 23.36 28.33
#